data_AF-A0A535ZYI6-F1
#
_entry.id   AF-A0A535ZYI6-F1
#
_cell.length_a   1.000
_cell.length_b   1.000
_cell.length_c   1.000
_cell.angle_alpha   90.00
_cell.angle_beta   90.00
_cell.angle_gamma   90.00
#
_symmetry.space_group_name_H-M   'P 1'
#
loop_
_entity.id
_entity.type
_entity.pdbx_description
1 polymer ?
#
loop_
_entity_poly.entity_id
_entity_poly.type
_entity_poly.pdbx_seq_one_letter_code
_entity_poly.pdbx_strand_id
1 'polypeptide(L)' 'MNDDPIDHEWLIGDAAFHERHRLGTEAVHGDRPNEVSLPPRTTKTTTITFDRPGELTFICHFPGHEAYGMVGIVLAKP' A
#
# COMPACT_ATOMS: atom_id res chain seq x y z
N MET A 1 -8.02 3.22 7.30
CA MET A 1 -8.43 4.47 7.96
C MET A 1 -7.15 5.21 8.30
N ASN A 2 -7.09 6.50 8.02
CA ASN A 2 -5.98 7.36 8.42
C ASN A 2 -6.51 8.38 9.42
N ASP A 3 -6.19 8.16 10.69
CA ASP A 3 -6.54 9.05 11.79
C ASP A 3 -5.40 10.01 12.16
N ASP A 4 -4.33 10.00 11.38
CA ASP A 4 -3.16 10.84 11.57
C ASP A 4 -3.27 12.12 10.71
N PRO A 5 -2.52 13.19 11.06
CA PRO A 5 -2.54 14.45 10.32
C PRO A 5 -1.62 14.45 9.07
N ILE A 6 -1.05 13.30 8.69
CA ILE A 6 -0.12 13.17 7.56
C ILE A 6 -0.66 12.19 6.52
N ASP A 7 -0.18 12.30 5.29
CA ASP A 7 -0.58 11.39 4.22
C ASP A 7 -0.07 9.96 4.47
N HIS A 8 -0.91 9.01 4.09
CA HIS A 8 -0.57 7.60 4.03
C HIS A 8 -0.96 7.04 2.68
N GLU A 9 -0.42 5.86 2.40
CA GLU A 9 -0.84 5.05 1.28
C GLU A 9 -0.93 3.60 1.73
N TRP A 10 -1.76 2.84 1.02
CA TRP A 10 -1.87 1.41 1.18
C TRP A 10 -1.64 0.76 -0.17
N LEU A 11 -0.42 0.27 -0.37
CA LEU A 11 0.02 -0.35 -1.60
C LEU A 11 0.29 -1.82 -1.35
N ILE A 12 -0.30 -2.72 -2.11
CA ILE A 12 -0.12 -4.18 -1.96
C ILE A 12 0.40 -4.82 -3.24
N GLY A 13 1.44 -5.64 -3.11
CA GLY A 13 2.04 -6.33 -4.24
C GLY A 13 3.24 -7.21 -3.86
N ASP A 14 3.96 -7.64 -4.88
CA ASP A 14 5.18 -8.44 -4.75
C ASP A 14 6.43 -7.56 -4.53
N ALA A 15 7.58 -8.21 -4.38
CA ALA A 15 8.85 -7.50 -4.17
C ALA A 15 9.19 -6.52 -5.31
N ALA A 16 8.90 -6.88 -6.56
CA ALA A 16 9.19 -6.03 -7.71
C ALA A 16 8.26 -4.80 -7.73
N PHE A 17 7.00 -4.96 -7.32
CA PHE A 17 6.05 -3.88 -7.15
C PHE A 17 6.52 -2.86 -6.09
N HIS A 18 6.99 -3.33 -4.93
CA HIS A 18 7.48 -2.42 -3.91
C HIS A 18 8.80 -1.77 -4.26
N GLU A 19 9.69 -2.47 -4.97
CA GLU A 19 10.94 -1.84 -5.44
C GLU A 19 10.68 -0.66 -6.37
N ARG A 20 9.68 -0.76 -7.26
CA ARG A 20 9.27 0.37 -8.10
C ARG A 20 8.76 1.56 -7.29
N HIS A 21 8.08 1.31 -6.16
CA HIS A 21 7.56 2.38 -5.30
C HIS A 21 8.64 3.01 -4.43
N ARG A 22 9.61 2.25 -3.92
CA ARG A 22 10.77 2.80 -3.20
C ARG A 22 11.59 3.75 -4.06
N LEU A 23 11.68 3.47 -5.36
CA LEU A 23 12.41 4.28 -6.34
C LEU A 23 11.52 5.31 -7.04
N GLY A 24 10.20 5.24 -6.80
CA GLY A 24 9.20 6.07 -7.45
C GLY A 24 9.07 7.45 -6.82
N THR A 25 8.39 8.35 -7.53
CA THR A 25 8.10 9.72 -7.05
C THR A 25 6.62 10.06 -7.18
N GLU A 26 5.75 9.05 -7.32
CA GLU A 26 4.30 9.26 -7.39
C GLU A 26 3.79 9.70 -6.02
N ALA A 27 3.29 10.95 -5.93
CA ALA A 27 2.75 11.48 -4.68
C ALA A 27 1.29 11.04 -4.42
N VAL A 28 0.59 10.60 -5.46
CA VAL A 28 -0.80 10.14 -5.40
C VAL A 28 -1.01 8.99 -6.38
N HIS A 29 -1.85 8.04 -6.00
CA HIS A 29 -2.24 6.90 -6.82
C HIS A 29 -3.64 7.14 -7.40
N GLY A 30 -3.82 6.80 -8.68
CA GLY A 30 -5.13 6.83 -9.36
C GLY A 30 -6.04 5.67 -8.96
N ASP A 31 -6.96 5.29 -9.85
CA ASP A 31 -7.99 4.27 -9.60
C ASP A 31 -7.47 2.82 -9.72
N ARG A 32 -6.36 2.50 -9.03
CA ARG A 32 -5.78 1.16 -8.97
C ARG A 32 -6.19 0.48 -7.66
N PRO A 33 -6.88 -0.68 -7.69
CA PRO A 33 -7.37 -1.30 -6.46
C PRO A 33 -6.28 -1.68 -5.44
N ASN A 34 -5.06 -1.95 -5.90
CA ASN A 34 -3.92 -2.33 -5.08
C ASN A 34 -2.98 -1.16 -4.74
N GLU A 35 -3.35 0.07 -5.09
CA GLU A 35 -2.57 1.28 -4.81
C GLU A 35 -3.50 2.41 -4.35
N VAL A 36 -3.64 2.60 -3.04
CA VAL A 36 -4.63 3.53 -2.48
C VAL A 36 -3.94 4.68 -1.75
N SER A 37 -4.06 5.90 -2.28
CA SER A 37 -3.76 7.10 -1.52
C SER A 37 -4.79 7.34 -0.42
N LEU A 38 -4.31 7.63 0.79
CA LEU A 38 -5.10 7.77 1.99
C LEU A 38 -4.75 9.09 2.72
N PRO A 39 -5.37 10.21 2.30
CA PRO A 39 -5.12 11.53 2.92
C PRO A 39 -5.48 11.59 4.42
N PRO A 40 -5.00 12.62 5.14
CA PRO A 40 -5.30 12.83 6.55
C PRO A 40 -6.80 12.80 6.86
N ARG A 41 -7.17 12.15 7.96
CA ARG A 41 -8.56 12.10 8.47
C ARG A 41 -9.55 11.50 7.47
N THR A 42 -9.10 10.56 6.63
CA THR A 42 -9.98 9.89 5.66
C THR A 42 -10.06 8.39 5.86
N THR A 43 -11.16 7.82 5.36
CA THR A 43 -11.33 6.38 5.18
C THR A 43 -11.54 6.10 3.69
N LYS A 44 -10.84 5.09 3.20
CA LYS A 44 -10.98 4.55 1.84
C LYS A 44 -11.27 3.06 1.94
N THR A 45 -11.96 2.57 0.93
CA THR A 45 -12.25 1.14 0.74
C THR A 45 -11.82 0.77 -0.67
N THR A 46 -11.20 -0.38 -0.81
CA THR A 46 -10.83 -0.98 -2.10
C THR A 46 -11.18 -2.46 -2.09
N THR A 47 -11.34 -3.05 -3.26
CA THR A 47 -11.61 -4.48 -3.44
C THR A 47 -10.57 -5.06 -4.36
N ILE A 48 -9.87 -6.10 -3.90
CA ILE A 48 -8.85 -6.82 -4.68
C ILE A 48 -9.29 -8.27 -4.85
N THR A 49 -9.18 -8.76 -6.07
CA THR A 49 -9.26 -10.19 -6.39
C THR A 49 -7.85 -10.75 -6.49
N PHE A 50 -7.57 -11.83 -5.76
CA PHE A 50 -6.29 -12.55 -5.85
C PHE A 50 -6.43 -13.73 -6.79
N ASP A 51 -5.72 -13.70 -7.92
CA ASP A 51 -5.81 -14.76 -8.93
C ASP A 51 -5.01 -16.02 -8.56
N ARG A 52 -4.12 -15.92 -7.57
CA ARG A 52 -3.28 -17.02 -7.10
C ARG A 52 -3.08 -16.95 -5.58
N PRO A 53 -2.99 -18.10 -4.88
CA PRO A 53 -2.48 -18.15 -3.52
C PRO A 53 -1.04 -17.65 -3.47
N GLY A 54 -0.66 -17.05 -2.34
CA GLY A 54 0.69 -16.54 -2.16
C GLY A 54 0.79 -15.47 -1.08
N GLU A 55 2.03 -15.17 -0.72
CA GLU A 55 2.36 -14.07 0.18
C GLU A 55 2.57 -12.79 -0.63
N LEU A 56 1.92 -11.71 -0.17
CA LEU A 56 2.12 -10.34 -0.65
C LEU A 56 2.41 -9.46 0.55
N THR A 57 3.07 -8.34 0.32
CA THR A 57 3.23 -7.30 1.35
C THR A 57 2.34 -6.12 1.03
N PHE A 58 1.89 -5.42 2.07
CA PHE A 58 1.37 -4.07 1.93
C PHE A 58 2.28 -3.09 2.66
N ILE A 59 2.61 -1.97 2.01
CA ILE A 59 3.62 -1.02 2.48
C ILE A 59 3.17 0.41 2.19
N CYS A 60 3.51 1.33 3.09
CA CYS A 60 3.47 2.77 2.87
C CYS A 60 4.90 3.27 2.56
N HIS A 61 5.13 3.78 1.35
CA HIS A 61 6.43 4.24 0.85
C HIS A 61 6.65 5.75 0.98
N PHE A 62 5.75 6.48 1.65
CA PHE A 62 6.06 7.84 2.09
C PHE A 62 7.38 7.85 2.89
N PRO A 63 8.23 8.89 2.73
CA PRO A 63 9.57 8.88 3.29
C PRO A 63 9.63 8.52 4.78
N GLY A 64 10.34 7.44 5.09
CA GLY A 64 10.53 6.93 6.45
C GLY A 64 9.42 6.03 6.99
N HIS A 65 8.26 5.93 6.33
CA HIS A 65 7.10 5.18 6.85
C HIS A 65 7.34 3.66 6.83
N GLU A 66 7.87 3.11 5.73
CA GLU A 66 8.29 1.70 5.66
C GLU A 66 9.33 1.38 6.74
N ALA A 67 10.37 2.22 6.87
CA ALA A 67 11.44 2.04 7.85
C ALA A 67 10.95 2.14 9.31
N TYR A 68 9.90 2.92 9.55
CA TYR A 68 9.25 3.02 10.86
C TYR A 68 8.30 1.85 11.16
N GLY A 69 8.03 1.00 10.16
CA GLY A 69 7.27 -0.25 10.34
C GLY A 69 5.89 -0.27 9.70
N MET A 70 5.56 0.66 8.79
CA MET A 70 4.32 0.58 7.98
C MET A 70 4.44 -0.48 6.88
N VAL A 71 4.63 -1.73 7.30
CA VAL A 71 4.73 -2.92 6.45
C VAL A 71 3.93 -4.05 7.10
N GLY A 72 3.19 -4.79 6.29
CA GLY A 72 2.52 -6.01 6.74
C GLY A 72 2.38 -7.03 5.63
N ILE A 73 2.01 -8.25 6.03
CA ILE A 73 1.87 -9.40 5.14
C ILE A 73 0.39 -9.71 4.94
N VAL A 74 0.02 -10.00 3.69
CA VAL A 74 -1.24 -10.63 3.31
C VAL A 74 -0.92 -12.00 2.70
N LEU A 75 -1.49 -13.05 3.29
CA LEU A 75 -1.42 -14.40 2.75
C LEU A 75 -2.75 -14.73 2.06
N ALA A 76 -2.74 -14.71 0.73
CA ALA A 76 -3.85 -15.22 -0.07
C ALA A 76 -3.83 -16.75 -0.01
N LYS A 77 -4.92 -17.34 0.47
CA LYS A 77 -5.09 -18.79 0.57
C LYS A 77 -5.97 -19.31 -0.57
N PRO A 78 -5.87 -20.60 -0.93
CA PRO A 78 -6.80 -21.25 -1.85
C PRO A 78 -8.27 -21.14 -1.40
#